data_AF-A0A7C9ATW8-F1
#
_entry.id   AF-A0A7C9ATW8-F1
#
_cell.length_a   1.000
_cell.length_b   1.000
_cell.length_c   1.000
_cell.angle_alpha   90.00
_cell.angle_beta   90.00
_cell.angle_gamma   90.00
#
_symmetry.space_group_name_H-M   'P 1'
#
loop_
_entity.id
_entity.type
_entity.pdbx_description
1 polymer ?
#
loop_
_entity_poly.entity_id
_entity_poly.type
_entity_poly.pdbx_seq_one_letter_code
_entity_poly.pdbx_strand_id
1 'polypeptide(L)'
;GGLWNQGGNCLRQKPYKSSEINLQGVDLDLYMAQLVEFKKAQRLGRQRGLRFRLIDMTQPMLLRPDGHPSRYGHWPDENVTLYNDCVHWCLPGPIDAWSDFLLE
;
A
#
# COMPACT_ATOMS: atom_id res chain seq x y z
N GLY A 1 1.72 -10.82 13.19
CA GLY A 1 2.77 -9.97 12.59
C GLY A 1 3.90 -10.85 12.11
N GLY A 2 4.59 -10.45 11.05
CA GLY A 2 5.70 -11.16 10.42
C GLY A 2 5.95 -10.56 9.03
N LEU A 3 7.08 -10.89 8.39
CA LEU A 3 7.34 -10.43 7.04
C LEU A 3 6.36 -11.07 6.05
N TRP A 4 5.91 -10.29 5.06
CA TRP A 4 4.96 -10.75 4.04
C TRP A 4 5.46 -11.99 3.27
N ASN A 5 6.78 -12.15 3.14
CA ASN A 5 7.43 -13.25 2.43
C ASN A 5 7.92 -14.41 3.33
N GLN A 6 7.63 -14.38 4.63
CA GLN A 6 8.08 -15.40 5.58
C GLN A 6 6.90 -16.04 6.34
N GLY A 7 5.72 -16.09 5.72
CA GLY A 7 4.52 -16.63 6.34
C GLY A 7 3.95 -15.75 7.47
N GLY A 8 4.26 -14.45 7.45
CA GLY A 8 3.67 -13.48 8.37
C GLY A 8 2.15 -13.43 8.29
N ASN A 9 1.51 -12.93 9.34
CA ASN A 9 0.06 -12.75 9.37
C ASN A 9 -0.33 -11.34 9.84
N CYS A 10 -1.22 -10.70 9.08
CA CYS A 10 -1.83 -9.39 9.28
C CYS A 10 -3.19 -9.53 9.98
N LEU A 11 -3.16 -9.79 11.29
CA LEU A 11 -4.37 -10.04 12.10
C LEU A 11 -5.06 -8.77 12.63
N ARG A 12 -4.57 -7.58 12.28
CA ARG A 12 -5.12 -6.35 12.82
C ARG A 12 -6.53 -6.15 12.26
N GLN A 13 -7.47 -5.75 13.11
CA GLN A 13 -8.89 -5.59 12.73
C GLN A 13 -9.37 -4.13 12.77
N LYS A 14 -8.48 -3.21 13.14
CA LYS A 14 -8.78 -1.77 13.22
C LYS A 14 -7.64 -0.96 12.62
N PRO A 15 -7.91 0.22 12.05
CA PRO A 15 -6.88 1.11 11.56
C PRO A 15 -5.84 1.43 12.64
N TYR A 16 -4.65 1.84 12.22
CA TYR A 16 -3.76 2.60 13.08
C TYR A 16 -4.25 4.03 13.23
N LYS A 17 -4.05 4.60 14.42
CA LYS A 17 -4.01 6.05 14.59
C LYS A 17 -2.72 6.59 14.01
N SER A 18 -2.71 7.84 13.59
CA SER A 18 -1.50 8.52 13.08
C SER A 18 -0.32 8.52 14.05
N SER A 19 -0.57 8.39 15.36
CA SER A 19 0.47 8.31 16.39
C SER A 19 1.01 6.91 16.64
N GLU A 20 0.42 5.87 16.06
CA GLU A 20 0.74 4.47 16.38
C GLU A 20 1.75 3.84 15.42
N ILE A 21 1.94 4.41 14.23
CA ILE A 21 2.82 3.87 13.21
C ILE A 21 3.45 4.98 12.38
N ASN A 22 4.71 4.77 11.98
CA ASN A 22 5.44 5.65 11.08
C ASN A 22 6.08 4.82 9.96
N LEU A 23 6.21 5.42 8.78
CA LEU A 23 6.96 4.83 7.68
C LEU A 23 8.45 4.82 8.03
N GLN A 24 9.10 3.66 7.92
CA GLN A 24 10.48 3.49 8.37
C GLN A 24 11.19 2.37 7.59
N GLY A 25 12.52 2.32 7.70
CA GLY A 25 13.35 1.29 7.08
C GLY A 25 13.22 1.27 5.56
N VAL A 26 13.21 0.06 4.98
CA VAL A 26 13.19 -0.14 3.52
C VAL A 26 11.96 0.50 2.85
N ASP A 27 10.80 0.53 3.54
CA ASP A 27 9.59 1.14 3.00
C ASP A 27 9.74 2.67 2.86
N LEU A 28 10.41 3.31 3.82
CA LEU A 28 10.74 4.75 3.74
C LEU A 28 11.77 5.02 2.64
N ASP A 29 12.80 4.19 2.53
CA ASP A 29 13.83 4.33 1.50
C ASP A 29 13.23 4.21 0.09
N LEU A 30 12.32 3.24 -0.10
CA LEU A 30 11.61 3.05 -1.36
C LEU A 30 10.71 4.25 -1.68
N TYR A 31 9.92 4.72 -0.72
CA TYR A 31 9.05 5.89 -0.91
C TYR A 31 9.87 7.13 -1.28
N MET A 32 11.00 7.37 -0.61
CA MET A 32 11.88 8.50 -0.92
C MET A 32 12.48 8.39 -2.32
N ALA A 33 12.91 7.19 -2.74
CA ALA A 33 13.40 6.95 -4.09
C ALA A 33 12.30 7.22 -5.15
N GLN A 34 11.07 6.74 -4.92
CA GLN A 34 9.92 7.01 -5.78
C GLN A 34 9.65 8.51 -5.93
N LEU A 35 9.69 9.28 -4.84
CA LEU A 35 9.51 10.74 -4.88
C LEU A 35 10.62 11.45 -5.66
N VAL A 36 11.88 11.00 -5.55
CA VAL A 36 13.00 11.55 -6.31
C VAL A 36 12.80 11.31 -7.81
N GLU A 37 12.47 10.09 -8.21
CA GLU A 37 12.25 9.76 -9.62
C GLU A 37 10.99 10.44 -10.17
N PHE A 38 9.91 10.53 -9.39
CA PHE A 38 8.72 11.29 -9.77
C PHE A 38 9.05 12.77 -10.02
N LYS A 39 9.84 13.42 -9.16
CA LYS A 39 10.26 14.81 -9.36
C LYS A 39 11.08 14.99 -10.65
N LYS A 40 11.96 14.03 -10.97
CA LYS A 40 12.71 14.03 -12.24
C LYS A 40 11.76 13.91 -13.43
N ALA A 41 10.86 12.93 -13.40
CA ALA A 41 9.85 12.71 -14.43
C ALA A 41 8.94 13.93 -14.61
N GLN A 42 8.51 14.58 -13.52
CA GLN A 42 7.70 15.79 -13.54
C GLN A 42 8.43 16.96 -14.22
N ARG A 43 9.71 17.19 -13.92
CA ARG A 43 10.52 18.24 -14.57
C ARG A 43 10.67 18.01 -16.06
N LEU A 44 11.03 16.79 -16.47
CA LEU A 44 11.17 16.41 -17.88
C LEU A 44 9.83 16.46 -18.63
N GLY A 45 8.76 16.02 -17.98
CA GLY A 45 7.40 16.09 -18.51
C GLY A 45 6.97 17.52 -18.82
N ARG A 46 7.22 18.46 -17.90
CA ARG A 46 6.90 19.89 -18.11
C ARG A 46 7.60 20.48 -19.32
N GLN A 47 8.86 20.11 -19.57
CA GLN A 47 9.61 20.55 -20.76
C GLN A 47 8.98 20.03 -22.07
N ARG A 48 8.21 18.94 -22.01
CA ARG A 48 7.48 18.34 -23.13
C ARG A 48 5.99 18.73 -23.17
N GLY A 49 5.57 19.69 -22.35
CA GLY A 49 4.15 20.09 -22.24
C GLY A 49 3.26 19.09 -21.49
N LEU A 50 3.84 18.10 -20.81
CA LEU A 50 3.10 17.11 -20.01
C LEU A 50 2.98 17.55 -18.54
N ARG A 51 1.87 17.17 -17.90
CA ARG A 51 1.62 17.41 -16.47
C ARG A 51 1.45 16.11 -15.71
N PHE A 52 2.48 15.73 -14.94
CA PHE A 52 2.40 14.61 -14.01
C PHE A 52 1.97 15.06 -12.61
N ARG A 53 1.04 14.31 -12.02
CA ARG A 53 0.58 14.41 -10.62
C ARG A 53 0.80 13.06 -9.94
N LEU A 54 0.93 13.09 -8.62
CA LEU A 54 1.10 11.89 -7.80
C LEU A 54 -0.14 11.74 -6.91
N ILE A 55 -0.74 10.55 -6.92
CA ILE A 55 -1.73 10.14 -5.92
C ILE A 55 -0.93 9.44 -4.82
N ASP A 56 -0.64 10.18 -3.74
CA ASP A 56 0.21 9.67 -2.67
C ASP A 56 -0.60 8.86 -1.64
N MET A 57 -0.72 7.56 -1.91
CA MET A 57 -1.48 6.64 -1.06
C MET A 57 -0.64 6.00 0.04
N THR A 58 0.65 6.34 0.15
CA THR A 58 1.59 5.70 1.08
C THR A 58 1.11 5.82 2.53
N GLN A 59 0.83 7.05 2.98
CA GLN A 59 0.40 7.28 4.35
C GLN A 59 -1.03 6.78 4.63
N PRO A 60 -2.05 7.03 3.77
CA PRO A 60 -3.37 6.45 3.96
C PRO A 60 -3.36 4.92 4.08
N MET A 61 -2.58 4.22 3.23
CA MET A 61 -2.56 2.75 3.24
C MET A 61 -1.72 2.17 4.38
N LEU A 62 -0.65 2.85 4.80
CA LEU A 62 0.12 2.47 5.99
C LEU A 62 -0.76 2.35 7.24
N LEU A 63 -1.78 3.20 7.36
CA LEU A 63 -2.70 3.19 8.50
C LEU A 63 -3.73 2.06 8.44
N ARG A 64 -3.82 1.31 7.34
CA ARG A 64 -4.95 0.43 7.06
C ARG A 64 -4.61 -1.06 6.93
N PRO A 65 -3.69 -1.65 7.72
CA PRO A 65 -3.45 -3.10 7.62
C PRO A 65 -4.67 -3.95 8.02
N ASP A 66 -5.73 -3.33 8.57
CA ASP A 66 -7.04 -3.93 8.80
C ASP A 66 -7.80 -4.29 7.52
N GLY A 67 -7.37 -3.78 6.36
CA GLY A 67 -7.98 -4.05 5.07
C GLY A 67 -7.44 -5.29 4.35
N HIS A 68 -6.43 -5.97 4.90
CA HIS A 68 -5.84 -7.13 4.23
C HIS A 68 -6.70 -8.39 4.41
N PRO A 69 -6.78 -9.26 3.39
CA PRO A 69 -7.58 -10.48 3.46
C PRO A 69 -6.98 -11.54 4.38
N SER A 70 -5.68 -11.49 4.69
CA SER A 70 -5.00 -12.50 5.52
C SER A 70 -5.28 -13.90 4.95
N ARG A 71 -5.78 -14.83 5.76
CA ARG A 71 -6.15 -16.19 5.35
C ARG A 71 -7.32 -16.29 4.38
N TYR A 72 -8.06 -15.20 4.15
CA TYR A 72 -9.25 -15.18 3.30
C TYR A 72 -8.94 -14.69 1.87
N GLY A 73 -7.66 -14.55 1.50
CA GLY A 73 -7.24 -14.17 0.14
C GLY A 73 -7.32 -15.31 -0.87
N HIS A 74 -7.57 -16.53 -0.40
CA HIS A 74 -7.55 -17.77 -1.17
C HIS A 74 -8.79 -18.62 -0.89
N TRP A 75 -9.07 -19.56 -1.79
CA TRP A 75 -10.10 -20.56 -1.54
C TRP A 75 -9.67 -21.49 -0.39
N PRO A 76 -10.61 -22.02 0.43
CA PRO A 76 -10.28 -22.85 1.58
C PRO A 76 -9.36 -24.04 1.28
N ASP A 77 -9.54 -24.65 0.10
CA ASP A 77 -8.83 -25.87 -0.34
C ASP A 77 -7.65 -25.59 -1.29
N GLU A 78 -7.24 -24.32 -1.44
CA GLU A 78 -6.16 -23.94 -2.34
C GLU A 78 -4.78 -24.24 -1.72
N ASN A 79 -3.92 -24.97 -2.45
CA ASN A 79 -2.57 -25.27 -1.99
C ASN A 79 -1.60 -24.12 -2.32
N VAL A 80 -1.43 -23.19 -1.39
CA VAL A 80 -0.56 -22.01 -1.54
C VAL A 80 0.59 -22.01 -0.54
N THR A 81 1.78 -21.58 -0.98
CA THR A 81 3.00 -21.54 -0.16
C THR A 81 2.97 -20.41 0.88
N LEU A 82 2.36 -19.27 0.55
CA LEU A 82 2.15 -18.14 1.45
C LEU A 82 0.65 -17.95 1.65
N TYR A 83 0.10 -18.70 2.61
CA TYR A 83 -1.35 -18.79 2.81
C TYR A 83 -2.00 -17.49 3.32
N ASN A 84 -1.25 -16.65 4.04
CA ASN A 84 -1.76 -15.36 4.50
C ASN A 84 -1.35 -14.26 3.52
N ASP A 85 -2.35 -13.59 2.95
CA ASP A 85 -2.14 -12.46 2.07
C ASP A 85 -2.21 -11.13 2.84
N CYS A 86 -1.06 -10.47 2.93
CA CYS A 86 -0.89 -9.16 3.56
C CYS A 86 -0.40 -8.10 2.58
N VAL A 87 -0.58 -8.34 1.28
CA VAL A 87 -0.16 -7.44 0.20
C VAL A 87 -1.38 -6.90 -0.54
N HIS A 88 -2.39 -7.73 -0.76
CA HIS A 88 -3.64 -7.33 -1.40
C HIS A 88 -4.68 -6.83 -0.38
N TRP A 89 -5.83 -6.39 -0.88
CA TRP A 89 -6.85 -5.70 -0.11
C TRP A 89 -8.21 -6.37 -0.32
N CYS A 90 -9.00 -6.46 0.75
CA CYS A 90 -10.40 -6.82 0.68
C CYS A 90 -11.20 -5.78 -0.13
N LEU A 91 -12.27 -6.24 -0.78
CA LEU A 91 -13.27 -5.39 -1.42
C LEU A 91 -14.68 -5.73 -0.88
N PRO A 92 -15.50 -4.73 -0.49
CA PRO A 92 -15.12 -3.32 -0.33
C PRO A 92 -14.09 -3.13 0.79
N GLY A 93 -13.28 -2.07 0.74
CA GLY A 93 -12.18 -1.90 1.68
C GLY A 93 -11.38 -0.60 1.53
N PRO A 94 -10.26 -0.46 2.27
CA PRO A 94 -9.46 0.77 2.27
C PRO A 94 -8.91 1.15 0.90
N ILE A 95 -8.76 0.16 0.01
CA ILE A 95 -8.32 0.35 -1.36
C ILE A 95 -9.29 1.23 -2.17
N ASP A 96 -10.56 1.28 -1.78
CA ASP A 96 -11.57 2.12 -2.44
C ASP A 96 -11.22 3.61 -2.38
N ALA A 97 -10.45 4.04 -1.36
CA ALA A 97 -9.96 5.41 -1.24
C ALA A 97 -9.08 5.83 -2.44
N TRP A 98 -8.42 4.89 -3.13
CA TRP A 98 -7.64 5.21 -4.32
C TRP A 98 -8.52 5.72 -5.45
N SER A 99 -9.71 5.13 -5.60
CA SER A 99 -10.71 5.57 -6.56
C SER A 99 -11.26 6.94 -6.18
N ASP A 100 -11.52 7.18 -4.90
CA ASP A 100 -11.98 8.49 -4.42
C ASP A 100 -10.95 9.59 -4.76
N PHE A 101 -9.67 9.40 -4.42
CA PHE A 101 -8.62 10.38 -4.74
C PHE A 101 -8.36 10.55 -6.24
N LEU A 102 -8.64 9.54 -7.06
CA LEU A 102 -8.49 9.64 -8.52
C LEU A 102 -9.63 10.45 -9.15
N LEU A 103 -10.83 10.38 -8.57
CA LEU A 103 -12.03 11.01 -9.10
C LEU A 103 -12.23 12.46 -8.61
N GLU A 104 -11.55 12.88 -7.55
CA GLU A 104 -11.44 14.28 -7.09
C GLU A 104 -10.50 15.16 -7.95
#